data_AF-A0A290Z041-F1
#
_entry.id   AF-A0A290Z041-F1
#
_cell.length_a   1.000
_cell.length_b   1.000
_cell.length_c   1.000
_cell.angle_alpha   90.00
_cell.angle_beta   90.00
_cell.angle_gamma   90.00
#
_symmetry.space_group_name_H-M   'P 1'
#
loop_
_entity.id
_entity.type
_entity.pdbx_description
1 polymer ?
#
loop_
_entity_poly.entity_id
_entity_poly.type
_entity_poly.pdbx_seq_one_letter_code
_entity_poly.pdbx_strand_id
1 'polypeptide(L)'
;MCAYTPRAGEPRRVDVAPGFALLVGDGGLHGWLLDHPDRHVVTAWEPATPDVPDEDFRVGFTAYFSLTTPESVEALEDGDPSVLSRLAALRDTIPLSEGAHPHRAALHHAVKGLLDFYG
;
A
#
# COMPACT_ATOMS: atom_id res chain seq x y z
N MET A 1 -35.98 8.71 -20.86
CA MET A 1 -34.64 8.09 -21.01
C MET A 1 -33.64 9.23 -21.15
N CYS A 2 -33.04 9.66 -20.03
CA CYS A 2 -32.08 10.75 -20.03
C CYS A 2 -30.70 10.22 -20.44
N ALA A 3 -30.21 10.62 -21.60
CA ALA A 3 -28.84 10.36 -21.99
C ALA A 3 -27.91 11.28 -21.19
N TYR A 4 -27.18 10.71 -20.23
CA TYR A 4 -26.02 11.37 -19.65
C TYR A 4 -24.96 11.45 -20.74
N THR A 5 -24.75 12.64 -21.30
CA THR A 5 -23.58 12.93 -22.15
C THR A 5 -22.50 13.48 -21.23
N PRO A 6 -21.55 12.66 -20.78
CA PRO A 6 -20.48 13.14 -19.92
C PRO A 6 -19.66 14.21 -20.66
N ARG A 7 -19.43 15.35 -20.01
CA ARG A 7 -18.59 16.43 -20.54
C ARG A 7 -17.20 15.89 -20.86
N ALA A 8 -16.65 16.31 -22.00
CA ALA A 8 -15.25 16.09 -22.31
C ALA A 8 -14.39 16.80 -21.26
N GLY A 9 -13.49 16.06 -20.60
CA GLY A 9 -12.55 16.59 -19.59
C GLY A 9 -12.84 16.22 -18.13
N GLU A 10 -13.93 15.50 -17.82
CA GLU A 10 -14.14 15.02 -16.44
C GLU A 10 -13.47 13.64 -16.24
N PRO A 11 -12.62 13.48 -15.21
CA PRO A 11 -12.02 12.20 -14.88
C PRO A 11 -13.11 11.20 -14.52
N ARG A 12 -13.02 10.00 -15.09
CA ARG A 12 -13.97 8.90 -14.91
C ARG A 12 -13.29 7.73 -14.25
N ARG A 13 -14.01 7.10 -13.33
CA ARG A 13 -13.69 5.80 -12.76
C ARG A 13 -14.32 4.72 -13.62
N VAL A 14 -13.54 3.74 -14.05
CA VAL A 14 -13.99 2.55 -14.78
C VAL A 14 -13.67 1.33 -13.92
N ASP A 15 -14.69 0.72 -13.33
CA ASP A 15 -14.52 -0.52 -12.58
C ASP A 15 -14.24 -1.66 -13.56
N VAL A 16 -13.08 -2.32 -13.43
CA VAL A 16 -12.65 -3.41 -14.33
C VAL A 16 -12.64 -4.77 -13.62
N ALA A 17 -12.64 -4.77 -12.29
CA ALA A 17 -12.81 -5.94 -11.44
C ALA A 17 -13.43 -5.52 -10.08
N PRO A 18 -13.95 -6.45 -9.27
CA PRO A 18 -14.42 -6.13 -7.93
C PRO A 18 -13.34 -5.44 -7.09
N GLY A 19 -13.65 -4.25 -6.57
CA GLY A 19 -12.72 -3.46 -5.75
C GLY A 19 -11.56 -2.82 -6.52
N PHE A 20 -11.52 -2.91 -7.86
CA PHE A 20 -10.44 -2.33 -8.65
C PHE A 20 -10.96 -1.52 -9.84
N ALA A 21 -10.49 -0.28 -9.93
CA ALA A 21 -10.93 0.65 -10.95
C ALA A 21 -9.76 1.36 -11.63
N LEU A 22 -9.92 1.66 -12.91
CA LEU A 22 -9.04 2.53 -13.67
C LEU A 22 -9.57 3.96 -13.63
N LEU A 23 -8.66 4.92 -13.48
CA LEU A 23 -8.96 6.35 -13.54
C LEU A 23 -8.56 6.85 -14.93
N VAL A 24 -9.55 7.28 -15.72
CA VAL A 24 -9.35 7.73 -17.11
C VAL A 24 -9.83 9.16 -17.28
N GLY A 25 -9.11 9.95 -18.08
CA GLY A 25 -9.39 11.37 -18.31
C GLY A 25 -8.66 11.84 -19.55
N ASP A 26 -9.18 12.86 -20.25
CA ASP A 26 -8.52 13.47 -21.42
C ASP A 26 -8.06 12.48 -22.51
N GLY A 27 -8.78 11.37 -22.66
CA GLY A 27 -8.45 10.32 -23.63
C GLY A 27 -7.32 9.36 -23.21
N GLY A 28 -6.85 9.42 -21.96
CA GLY A 28 -5.78 8.57 -21.43
C GLY A 28 -6.09 7.92 -20.07
N LEU A 29 -5.19 7.01 -19.66
CA LEU A 29 -5.15 6.43 -18.32
C LEU A 29 -4.36 7.36 -17.39
N HIS A 30 -4.97 7.78 -16.28
CA HIS A 30 -4.36 8.64 -15.27
C HIS A 30 -3.92 7.86 -14.03
N GLY A 31 -4.50 6.69 -13.78
CA GLY A 31 -4.13 5.87 -12.65
C GLY A 31 -5.11 4.74 -12.39
N TRP A 32 -5.06 4.23 -11.17
CA TRP A 32 -5.91 3.14 -10.71
C TRP A 32 -6.25 3.33 -9.23
N LEU A 33 -7.31 2.65 -8.80
CA LEU A 33 -7.77 2.61 -7.43
C LEU A 33 -8.00 1.14 -7.05
N LEU A 34 -7.55 0.77 -5.87
CA LEU A 34 -7.79 -0.53 -5.26
C LEU A 34 -8.47 -0.30 -3.91
N ASP A 35 -9.67 -0.83 -3.74
CA ASP A 35 -10.41 -0.82 -2.49
C ASP A 35 -9.74 -1.84 -1.55
N HIS A 36 -9.55 -1.48 -0.27
CA HIS A 36 -8.90 -2.32 0.74
C HIS A 36 -7.55 -2.92 0.27
N PRO A 37 -6.56 -2.09 -0.10
CA PRO A 37 -5.28 -2.56 -0.64
C PRO A 37 -4.53 -3.49 0.34
N ASP A 38 -4.80 -3.34 1.64
CA ASP A 38 -4.30 -4.19 2.73
C ASP A 38 -4.63 -5.69 2.54
N ARG A 39 -5.72 -6.01 1.83
CA ARG A 39 -6.14 -7.40 1.55
C ARG A 39 -5.38 -8.06 0.41
N HIS A 40 -4.60 -7.30 -0.33
CA HIS A 40 -3.94 -7.74 -1.56
C HIS A 40 -2.41 -7.87 -1.40
N VAL A 41 -1.88 -7.68 -0.20
CA VAL A 41 -0.44 -7.65 0.08
C VAL A 41 0.06 -9.07 0.39
N VAL A 42 0.65 -9.74 -0.60
CA VAL A 42 1.16 -11.11 -0.46
C VAL A 42 2.58 -11.23 -1.02
N THR A 43 3.40 -12.13 -0.46
CA THR A 43 4.77 -12.40 -0.95
C THR A 43 4.82 -13.40 -2.10
N ALA A 44 3.75 -14.16 -2.30
CA ALA A 44 3.58 -15.13 -3.38
C ALA A 44 2.12 -15.10 -3.83
N TRP A 45 1.82 -15.64 -5.01
CA TRP A 45 0.44 -15.78 -5.44
C TRP A 45 -0.31 -16.73 -4.49
N GLU A 46 -1.33 -16.22 -3.83
CA GLU A 46 -2.17 -16.94 -2.89
C GLU A 46 -3.65 -16.66 -3.17
N PRO A 47 -4.57 -17.62 -2.92
CA PRO A 47 -5.99 -17.34 -2.94
C PRO A 47 -6.34 -16.27 -1.92
N ALA A 48 -7.24 -15.34 -2.26
CA ALA A 48 -7.72 -14.33 -1.32
C ALA A 48 -8.26 -15.02 -0.05
N THR A 49 -7.63 -14.74 1.09
CA THR A 49 -8.03 -15.28 2.39
C THR A 49 -9.28 -14.52 2.88
N PRO A 50 -10.28 -15.18 3.49
CA PRO A 50 -11.51 -14.51 3.88
C PRO A 50 -11.29 -13.50 5.01
N ASP A 51 -11.32 -12.22 4.64
CA ASP A 51 -12.13 -11.11 5.18
C ASP A 51 -12.23 -10.87 6.70
N VAL A 52 -11.26 -11.29 7.51
CA VAL A 52 -11.10 -10.68 8.84
C VAL A 52 -10.15 -9.49 8.72
N PRO A 53 -10.60 -8.26 8.99
CA PRO A 53 -9.72 -7.10 9.06
C PRO A 53 -8.63 -7.36 10.11
N ASP A 54 -7.37 -7.35 9.68
CA ASP A 54 -6.23 -7.36 10.57
C ASP A 54 -5.87 -5.91 10.89
N GLU A 55 -6.39 -5.40 12.01
CA GLU A 55 -6.21 -4.00 12.39
C GLU A 55 -4.75 -3.67 12.70
N ASP A 56 -4.01 -4.58 13.34
CA ASP A 56 -2.59 -4.36 13.61
C ASP A 56 -1.79 -4.27 12.31
N PHE A 57 -2.11 -5.14 11.33
CA PHE A 57 -1.53 -5.04 10.00
C PHE A 57 -1.89 -3.72 9.34
N ARG A 58 -3.14 -3.27 9.38
CA ARG A 58 -3.56 -1.99 8.79
C ARG A 58 -2.86 -0.80 9.39
N VAL A 59 -2.65 -0.79 10.71
CA VAL A 59 -1.89 0.25 11.42
C VAL A 59 -0.44 0.24 10.94
N GLY A 60 0.21 -0.92 10.91
CA GLY A 60 1.59 -1.05 10.43
C GLY A 60 1.75 -0.67 8.95
N PHE A 61 0.79 -1.07 8.12
CA PHE A 61 0.75 -0.78 6.68
C PHE A 61 0.62 0.73 6.43
N THR A 62 -0.25 1.41 7.17
CA THR A 62 -0.40 2.87 7.10
C THR A 62 0.86 3.59 7.57
N ALA A 63 1.48 3.10 8.64
CA ALA A 63 2.74 3.64 9.15
C ALA A 63 3.87 3.49 8.12
N TYR A 64 3.96 2.35 7.43
CA TYR A 64 4.92 2.13 6.35
C TYR A 64 4.79 3.16 5.23
N PHE A 65 3.59 3.37 4.69
CA PHE A 65 3.39 4.37 3.62
C PHE A 65 3.68 5.80 4.06
N SER A 66 3.51 6.10 5.35
CA SER A 66 3.88 7.40 5.92
C SER A 66 5.41 7.58 6.05
N LEU A 67 6.18 6.50 5.98
CA LEU A 67 7.65 6.48 6.05
C LEU A 67 8.31 6.26 4.68
N THR A 68 7.52 6.02 3.64
CA THR A 68 7.99 5.83 2.25
C THR A 68 7.49 6.90 1.30
N THR A 69 7.16 8.08 1.83
CA THR A 69 6.91 9.27 1.01
C THR A 69 8.19 9.70 0.29
N PRO A 70 8.11 10.41 -0.85
CA PRO A 70 9.29 10.91 -1.54
C PRO A 70 10.27 11.66 -0.63
N GLU A 71 9.77 12.49 0.26
CA GLU A 71 10.59 13.26 1.21
C GLU A 71 11.26 12.35 2.25
N SER A 72 10.58 11.28 2.68
CA SER A 72 11.15 10.30 3.60
C SER A 72 12.23 9.47 2.92
N VAL A 73 12.07 9.18 1.62
CA VAL A 73 13.07 8.47 0.81
C VAL A 73 14.31 9.34 0.60
N GLU A 74 14.14 10.62 0.27
CA GLU A 74 15.26 11.58 0.20
C GLU A 74 16.01 11.64 1.55
N ALA A 75 15.30 11.72 2.67
CA ALA A 75 15.93 11.70 4.00
C ALA A 75 16.67 10.39 4.31
N LEU A 76 16.19 9.23 3.81
CA LEU A 76 16.88 7.95 3.94
C LEU A 76 18.16 7.90 3.08
N GLU A 77 18.13 8.47 1.86
CA GLU A 77 19.30 8.61 1.01
C GLU A 77 20.39 9.47 1.65
N ASP A 78 19.98 10.51 2.40
CA ASP A 78 20.85 11.37 3.19
C ASP A 78 21.32 10.72 4.51
N GLY A 79 20.83 9.52 4.84
CA GLY A 79 21.19 8.78 6.04
C GLY A 79 20.59 9.33 7.34
N ASP A 80 19.41 9.96 7.27
CA ASP A 80 18.75 10.52 8.45
C ASP A 80 18.44 9.43 9.50
N PRO A 81 19.06 9.48 10.69
CA PRO A 81 18.89 8.45 11.71
C PRO A 81 17.48 8.43 12.30
N SER A 82 16.72 9.52 12.18
CA SER A 82 15.34 9.61 12.67
C SER A 82 14.39 8.74 11.85
N VAL A 83 14.55 8.70 10.53
CA VAL A 83 13.72 7.87 9.64
C VAL A 83 14.10 6.40 9.80
N LEU A 84 15.40 6.09 9.85
CA LEU A 84 15.90 4.74 10.14
C LEU A 84 15.40 4.21 11.48
N SER A 85 15.43 5.03 12.54
CA SER A 85 14.93 4.64 13.86
C SER A 85 13.42 4.36 13.84
N ARG A 86 12.65 5.14 13.08
CA ARG A 86 11.20 4.93 12.92
C ARG A 86 10.88 3.67 12.13
N LEU A 87 11.66 3.35 11.08
CA LEU A 87 11.55 2.08 10.36
C LEU A 87 11.91 0.88 11.25
N ALA A 88 12.97 0.98 12.04
CA ALA A 88 13.35 -0.06 12.99
C ALA A 88 12.27 -0.29 14.06
N ALA A 89 11.71 0.79 14.62
CA ALA A 89 10.60 0.70 15.55
C ALA A 89 9.37 0.06 14.90
N LEU A 90 9.03 0.45 13.66
CA LEU A 90 7.93 -0.17 12.91
C LEU A 90 8.16 -1.68 12.72
N ARG A 91 9.36 -2.10 12.30
CA ARG A 91 9.70 -3.52 12.16
C ARG A 91 9.40 -4.31 13.44
N ASP A 92 9.84 -3.78 14.58
CA ASP A 92 9.74 -4.45 15.88
C ASP A 92 8.29 -4.50 16.40
N THR A 93 7.40 -3.65 15.90
CA THR A 93 5.97 -3.69 16.22
C THR A 93 5.16 -4.69 15.40
N ILE A 94 5.74 -5.32 14.36
CA ILE A 94 5.01 -6.27 13.50
C ILE A 94 5.08 -7.68 14.13
N PRO A 95 3.99 -8.21 14.71
CA PRO A 95 4.00 -9.54 15.31
C PRO A 95 4.03 -10.64 14.23
N LEU A 96 5.12 -11.41 14.17
CA LEU A 96 5.28 -12.50 13.19
C LEU A 96 4.73 -13.85 13.67
N SER A 97 4.41 -14.00 14.96
CA SER A 97 4.00 -15.26 15.59
C SER A 97 2.50 -15.51 15.68
N GLU A 98 1.66 -14.54 15.30
CA GLU A 98 0.19 -14.59 15.45
C GLU A 98 -0.51 -14.06 14.19
N GLY A 99 -1.62 -14.69 13.76
CA GLY A 99 -2.67 -14.18 12.81
C GLY A 99 -2.22 -13.56 11.47
N ALA A 100 -2.76 -14.01 10.33
CA ALA A 100 -2.46 -13.49 8.98
C ALA A 100 -0.95 -13.40 8.63
N HIS A 101 -0.28 -14.53 8.84
CA HIS A 101 1.15 -14.73 8.61
C HIS A 101 1.70 -14.15 7.29
N PRO A 102 1.03 -14.25 6.11
CA PRO A 102 1.60 -13.77 4.85
C PRO A 102 1.66 -12.24 4.74
N HIS A 103 0.62 -11.52 5.16
CA HIS A 103 0.56 -10.06 5.01
C HIS A 103 1.55 -9.38 5.96
N ARG A 104 1.54 -9.77 7.24
CA ARG A 104 2.50 -9.27 8.25
C ARG A 104 3.94 -9.60 7.85
N ALA A 105 4.20 -10.80 7.31
CA ALA A 105 5.51 -11.16 6.79
C ALA A 105 5.93 -10.32 5.58
N ALA A 106 5.00 -10.02 4.65
CA ALA A 106 5.26 -9.16 3.50
C ALA A 106 5.67 -7.75 3.93
N LEU A 107 4.92 -7.15 4.86
CA LEU A 107 5.22 -5.83 5.40
C LEU A 107 6.55 -5.83 6.15
N HIS A 108 6.79 -6.83 7.02
CA HIS A 108 8.05 -6.97 7.72
C HIS A 108 9.23 -7.12 6.74
N HIS A 109 9.06 -7.90 5.67
CA HIS A 109 10.07 -8.05 4.63
C HIS A 109 10.35 -6.72 3.90
N ALA A 110 9.32 -5.95 3.57
CA ALA A 110 9.46 -4.64 2.94
C ALA A 110 10.21 -3.64 3.85
N VAL A 111 9.85 -3.56 5.13
CA VAL A 111 10.54 -2.68 6.11
C VAL A 111 12.00 -3.11 6.28
N LYS A 112 12.25 -4.42 6.42
CA LYS A 112 13.61 -4.95 6.51
C LYS A 112 14.43 -4.63 5.27
N GLY A 113 13.85 -4.74 4.07
CA GLY A 113 14.54 -4.41 2.83
C GLY A 113 15.01 -2.95 2.77
N LEU A 114 14.21 -2.01 3.28
CA LEU A 114 14.62 -0.60 3.37
C LEU A 114 15.75 -0.41 4.39
N LEU A 115 15.65 -1.03 5.56
CA LEU A 115 16.70 -0.97 6.59
C LEU A 115 18.03 -1.58 6.11
N ASP A 116 17.98 -2.71 5.40
CA ASP A 116 19.16 -3.38 4.87
C ASP A 116 19.82 -2.58 3.72
N PHE A 117 19.05 -1.72 3.02
CA PHE A 117 19.55 -0.91 1.92
C PHE A 117 20.09 0.46 2.37
N TYR A 118 19.42 1.14 3.30
CA TYR A 118 19.74 2.49 3.74
C TYR A 118 20.44 2.60 5.11
N GLY A 119 20.42 1.53 5.92
CA GLY A 119 21.08 1.46 7.23
C GLY A 119 22.51 0.91 7.16
#